data_AF-A0A353PW63-F1
#
_entry.id   AF-A0A353PW63-F1
#
_cell.length_a   1.000
_cell.length_b   1.000
_cell.length_c   1.000
_cell.angle_alpha   90.00
_cell.angle_beta   90.00
_cell.angle_gamma   90.00
#
_symmetry.space_group_name_H-M   'P 1'
#
loop_
_entity.id
_entity.type
_entity.pdbx_description
1 polymer ?
#
loop_
_entity_poly.entity_id
_entity_poly.type
_entity_poly.pdbx_seq_one_letter_code
_entity_poly.pdbx_strand_id
1 'polypeptide(L)'
;MQFFKGFSSGNETFIEVAHHQVSKYKQGAEGDIFLSQKNNKDGRIITALSDGLGSGIKAGVLATLTATMAIKFVASDIPIKRAAEIIMNTLPVCK
;
A
#
# COMPACT_ATOMS: atom_id res chain seq x y z
N MET A 1 -10.54 -9.27 -1.15
CA MET A 1 -10.69 -9.65 0.28
C MET A 1 -9.30 -9.71 0.88
N GLN A 2 -8.97 -8.76 1.77
CA GLN A 2 -7.69 -8.79 2.49
C GLN A 2 -7.92 -9.49 3.83
N PHE A 3 -7.20 -10.58 4.06
CA PHE A 3 -7.19 -11.25 5.36
C PHE A 3 -5.95 -10.81 6.12
N PHE A 4 -6.15 -10.12 7.24
CA PHE A 4 -5.13 -9.93 8.26
C PHE A 4 -5.47 -10.87 9.42
N LYS A 5 -4.58 -11.82 9.72
CA LYS A 5 -4.73 -12.71 10.87
C LYS A 5 -3.63 -12.36 11.88
N GLY A 6 -4.02 -11.72 12.98
CA GLY A 6 -3.17 -11.55 14.15
C GLY A 6 -3.49 -12.65 15.16
N PHE A 7 -2.50 -13.45 15.54
CA PHE A 7 -2.61 -14.41 16.64
C PHE A 7 -1.67 -13.97 17.76
N SER A 8 -2.19 -13.84 18.99
CA SER A 8 -1.42 -13.42 20.15
C SER A 8 -1.46 -14.50 21.23
N SER A 9 -0.28 -15.01 21.59
CA SER A 9 -0.06 -15.93 22.69
C SER A 9 1.30 -15.59 23.32
N GLY A 10 1.31 -14.84 24.43
CA GLY A 10 2.52 -14.29 25.03
C GLY A 10 3.04 -13.04 24.28
N ASN A 11 4.01 -12.33 24.86
CA ASN A 11 4.54 -11.02 24.41
C ASN A 11 5.08 -10.95 22.96
N GLU A 12 4.92 -11.99 22.15
CA GLU A 12 5.28 -12.03 20.73
C GLU A 12 4.00 -12.01 19.88
N THR A 13 3.79 -10.92 19.16
CA THR A 13 2.70 -10.82 18.18
C THR A 13 3.18 -11.34 16.84
N PHE A 14 2.54 -12.39 16.34
CA PHE A 14 2.79 -12.91 15.00
C PHE A 14 1.75 -12.36 14.02
N ILE A 15 2.22 -11.77 12.92
CA ILE A 15 1.39 -11.13 11.90
C ILE A 15 1.71 -11.78 10.55
N GLU A 16 0.69 -12.38 9.93
CA GLU A 16 0.74 -12.85 8.55
C GLU A 16 -0.01 -11.89 7.64
N VAL A 17 0.58 -11.63 6.46
CA VAL A 17 0.01 -10.74 5.45
C VAL A 17 -0.11 -11.50 4.15
N ALA A 18 -1.33 -11.62 3.64
CA ALA A 18 -1.65 -12.21 2.35
C ALA A 18 -2.59 -11.29 1.55
N HIS A 19 -2.45 -11.30 0.23
CA HIS A 19 -3.32 -10.53 -0.66
C HIS A 19 -3.58 -11.28 -1.96
N HIS A 20 -4.65 -10.89 -2.62
CA HIS A 20 -5.05 -11.39 -3.94
C HIS A 20 -5.72 -10.24 -4.67
N GLN A 21 -5.35 -10.02 -5.93
CA GLN A 21 -5.85 -8.95 -6.78
C GLN A 21 -6.42 -9.52 -8.08
N VAL A 22 -7.35 -8.79 -8.68
CA VAL A 22 -8.03 -9.17 -9.92
C VAL A 22 -8.24 -7.92 -10.75
N SER A 23 -7.85 -7.96 -12.02
CA SER A 23 -8.09 -6.86 -12.93
C SER A 23 -9.57 -6.77 -13.34
N LYS A 24 -10.04 -5.55 -13.59
CA LYS A 24 -11.38 -5.31 -14.16
C LYS A 24 -11.51 -6.02 -15.51
N TYR A 25 -12.71 -6.50 -15.84
CA TYR A 25 -13.00 -7.15 -17.13
C TYR A 25 -12.48 -6.32 -18.32
N LYS A 26 -11.76 -6.99 -19.24
CA LYS A 26 -11.07 -6.42 -20.41
C LYS A 26 -9.94 -5.43 -20.12
N GLN A 27 -9.46 -5.31 -18.87
CA GLN A 27 -8.26 -4.54 -18.54
C GLN A 27 -7.05 -5.45 -18.39
N GLY A 28 -5.92 -5.03 -18.98
CA GLY A 28 -4.65 -5.78 -18.92
C GLY A 28 -3.86 -5.61 -17.63
N ALA A 29 -4.36 -4.82 -16.67
CA ALA A 29 -3.71 -4.57 -15.39
C ALA A 29 -4.75 -4.22 -14.32
N GLU A 30 -4.37 -4.46 -13.06
CA GLU A 30 -5.11 -4.05 -11.87
C GLU A 30 -5.07 -2.52 -11.71
N GLY A 31 -6.17 -1.96 -11.21
CA GLY A 31 -6.27 -0.52 -10.94
C GLY A 31 -5.80 -0.17 -9.53
N ASP A 32 -5.84 -1.14 -8.62
CA ASP A 32 -5.39 -1.06 -7.25
C ASP A 32 -4.03 -1.76 -7.09
N ILE A 33 -3.29 -1.39 -6.04
CA ILE A 33 -1.98 -1.95 -5.72
C ILE A 33 -1.90 -2.20 -4.23
N PHE A 34 -1.50 -3.41 -3.87
CA PHE A 34 -1.16 -3.79 -2.51
C PHE A 34 0.34 -3.97 -2.37
N LEU A 35 0.92 -3.37 -1.33
CA LEU A 35 2.32 -3.58 -0.98
C LEU A 35 2.42 -3.86 0.52
N SER A 36 3.33 -4.75 0.90
CA SER A 36 3.66 -5.01 2.30
C SER A 36 5.17 -5.13 2.46
N GLN A 37 5.71 -4.55 3.51
CA GLN A 37 7.13 -4.59 3.85
C GLN A 37 7.29 -4.81 5.35
N LYS A 38 8.14 -5.76 5.73
CA LYS A 38 8.66 -5.87 7.10
C LYS A 38 9.93 -5.02 7.21
N ASN A 39 9.95 -4.08 8.14
CA ASN A 39 11.12 -3.29 8.44
C ASN A 39 12.02 -4.07 9.41
N ASN A 40 13.21 -4.48 8.93
CA ASN A 40 14.14 -5.27 9.74
C ASN A 40 14.76 -4.49 10.90
N LYS A 41 14.70 -3.15 10.87
CA LYS A 41 15.30 -2.30 11.91
C LYS A 41 14.53 -2.33 13.23
N ASP A 42 13.21 -2.36 13.16
CA ASP A 42 12.32 -2.22 14.32
C ASP A 42 11.19 -3.26 14.35
N GLY A 43 11.17 -4.19 13.40
CA GLY A 43 10.18 -5.25 13.31
C GLY A 43 8.80 -4.80 12.84
N ARG A 44 8.60 -3.52 12.49
CA ARG A 44 7.31 -3.03 12.00
C ARG A 44 6.91 -3.70 10.69
N ILE A 45 5.63 -4.04 10.56
CA ILE A 45 5.03 -4.46 9.30
C ILE A 45 4.22 -3.30 8.76
N ILE A 46 4.61 -2.79 7.60
CA ILE A 46 4.00 -1.65 6.95
C ILE A 46 3.31 -2.16 5.70
N THR A 47 2.01 -1.92 5.61
CA THR A 47 1.18 -2.39 4.49
C THR A 47 0.38 -1.23 3.94
N ALA A 48 0.29 -1.13 2.62
CA ALA A 48 -0.48 -0.11 1.92
C ALA A 48 -1.34 -0.76 0.83
N LEU A 49 -2.61 -0.35 0.77
CA LEU A 49 -3.49 -0.55 -0.37
C LEU A 49 -3.76 0.83 -0.99
N SER A 50 -3.47 0.99 -2.27
CA SER A 50 -3.87 2.17 -3.03
C SER A 50 -4.83 1.76 -4.12
N ASP A 51 -5.96 2.44 -4.22
CA ASP A 51 -6.86 2.34 -5.36
C ASP A 51 -6.52 3.45 -6.34
N GLY A 52 -6.13 3.09 -7.56
CA GLY A 52 -5.89 4.05 -8.62
C GLY A 52 -7.21 4.52 -9.21
N LEU A 53 -7.39 5.83 -9.40
CA LEU A 53 -8.61 6.36 -9.98
C LEU A 53 -8.86 5.73 -11.39
N GLY A 54 -9.88 4.87 -11.50
CA GLY A 54 -10.30 4.24 -12.75
C GLY A 54 -9.95 2.75 -12.85
N SER A 55 -9.39 2.32 -13.99
CA SER A 55 -9.03 0.92 -14.22
C SER A 55 -7.96 0.76 -15.29
N GLY A 56 -7.22 -0.35 -15.25
CA GLY A 56 -6.16 -0.64 -16.19
C GLY A 56 -4.86 0.08 -15.86
N ILE A 57 -3.94 0.11 -16.83
CA ILE A 57 -2.53 0.47 -16.61
C ILE A 57 -2.37 1.86 -15.97
N LYS A 58 -3.19 2.86 -16.37
CA LYS A 58 -3.10 4.22 -15.81
C LYS A 58 -3.41 4.26 -14.31
N ALA A 59 -4.49 3.57 -13.90
CA ALA A 59 -4.86 3.45 -12.50
C ALA A 59 -3.78 2.71 -11.72
N GLY A 60 -3.28 1.59 -12.25
CA GLY A 60 -2.21 0.81 -11.63
C GLY A 60 -0.90 1.60 -11.43
N VAL A 61 -0.50 2.45 -12.39
CA VAL A 61 0.69 3.31 -12.25
C VAL A 61 0.52 4.32 -11.12
N LEU A 62 -0.64 4.99 -11.05
CA LEU A 62 -0.93 5.96 -9.99
C LEU A 62 -1.00 5.28 -8.62
N ALA A 63 -1.67 4.13 -8.54
CA ALA A 63 -1.73 3.30 -7.34
C ALA A 63 -0.35 2.84 -6.88
N THR A 64 0.52 2.44 -7.82
CA THR A 64 1.90 2.02 -7.53
C THR A 64 2.70 3.16 -6.92
N LEU A 65 2.63 4.36 -7.49
CA LEU A 65 3.34 5.53 -6.98
C LEU A 65 2.86 5.89 -5.57
N THR A 66 1.55 5.96 -5.36
CA THR A 66 0.94 6.25 -4.05
C THR A 66 1.36 5.23 -2.99
N ALA A 67 1.17 3.93 -3.25
CA ALA A 67 1.49 2.87 -2.29
C ALA A 67 2.99 2.82 -1.97
N THR A 68 3.84 3.00 -2.98
CA THR A 68 5.30 3.01 -2.81
C THR A 68 5.74 4.19 -1.94
N MET A 69 5.25 5.39 -2.23
CA MET A 69 5.57 6.58 -1.42
C MET A 69 5.12 6.41 0.03
N ALA A 70 3.90 5.92 0.25
CA ALA A 70 3.36 5.68 1.59
C ALA A 70 4.26 4.73 2.39
N ILE A 71 4.62 3.57 1.83
CA ILE A 71 5.49 2.61 2.53
C ILE A 71 6.88 3.21 2.79
N LYS A 72 7.49 3.86 1.80
CA LYS A 72 8.85 4.41 1.96
C LYS A 72 8.91 5.52 3.00
N PHE A 73 7.90 6.39 3.05
CA PHE A 73 7.84 7.47 4.03
C PHE A 73 7.62 6.94 5.45
N VAL A 74 6.67 6.02 5.64
CA VAL A 74 6.42 5.42 6.96
C VAL A 74 7.61 4.56 7.43
N ALA A 75 8.28 3.85 6.51
CA ALA A 75 9.49 3.10 6.81
C ALA A 75 10.70 4.00 7.15
N SER A 76 10.64 5.28 6.76
CA SER A 76 11.65 6.30 7.07
C SER A 76 11.24 7.19 8.24
N ASP A 77 10.25 6.77 9.04
CA ASP A 77 9.76 7.49 10.21
C ASP A 77 9.20 8.89 9.92
N ILE A 78 8.75 9.13 8.69
CA ILE A 78 8.01 10.34 8.36
C ILE A 78 6.60 10.22 8.95
N PRO A 79 6.12 11.23 9.73
CA PRO A 79 4.78 11.21 10.28
C PRO A 79 3.73 11.05 9.19
N ILE A 80 2.74 10.18 9.42
CA ILE A 80 1.76 9.80 8.39
C ILE A 80 1.01 10.98 7.79
N LYS A 81 0.72 12.02 8.58
CA LYS A 81 0.10 13.26 8.10
C LYS A 81 0.98 13.98 7.08
N ARG A 82 2.28 14.11 7.37
CA ARG A 82 3.26 14.72 6.47
C ARG A 82 3.49 13.85 5.22
N ALA A 83 3.53 12.54 5.39
CA ALA A 83 3.61 11.60 4.26
C ALA A 83 2.40 11.78 3.32
N ALA A 84 1.19 11.88 3.86
CA ALA A 84 -0.04 12.11 3.09
C ALA A 84 -0.01 13.46 2.36
N GLU A 85 0.43 14.54 3.01
CA GLU A 85 0.59 15.86 2.37
C GLU A 85 1.56 15.81 1.19
N ILE A 86 2.73 15.16 1.35
CA ILE A 86 3.71 15.01 0.26
C ILE A 86 3.13 14.19 -0.89
N ILE A 87 2.46 13.08 -0.59
CA ILE A 87 1.80 12.23 -1.59
C ILE A 87 0.79 13.05 -2.38
N MET A 88 -0.15 13.72 -1.70
CA MET A 88 -1.19 14.53 -2.37
C MET A 88 -0.60 15.64 -3.24
N ASN A 89 0.51 16.26 -2.82
CA ASN A 89 1.18 17.30 -3.59
C ASN A 89 2.00 16.77 -4.78
N THR A 90 2.39 15.49 -4.76
CA THR A 90 3.22 14.88 -5.81
C THR A 90 2.37 14.21 -6.89
N LEU A 91 1.23 13.62 -6.51
CA LEU A 91 0.41 12.86 -7.44
C LEU A 91 -0.16 13.78 -8.54
N PRO A 92 -0.11 13.35 -9.81
CA PRO A 92 -0.70 14.11 -10.90
C PRO A 92 -2.22 14.21 -10.69
N VAL A 93 -2.71 15.43 -10.54
CA VAL A 93 -4.15 15.69 -10.57
C VAL A 93 -4.65 15.49 -12.00
N CYS A 94 -5.62 14.60 -12.18
CA CYS A 94 -6.34 14.50 -13.44
C CYS A 94 -7.08 15.81 -13.67
N LYS A 95 -6.84 16.45 -14.83
CA LYS A 95 -7.70 17.50 -15.37
C LYS A 95 -8.78 16.88 -16.25
#